data_AF-A0A834XW77-F1
#
_entry.id   AF-A0A834XW77-F1
#
_cell.length_a   1.000
_cell.length_b   1.000
_cell.length_c   1.000
_cell.angle_alpha   90.00
_cell.angle_beta   90.00
_cell.angle_gamma   90.00
#
_symmetry.space_group_name_H-M   'P 1'
#
loop_
_entity.id
_entity.type
_entity.pdbx_description
1 polymer ?
#
loop_
_entity_poly.entity_id
_entity_poly.type
_entity_poly.pdbx_seq_one_letter_code
_entity_poly.pdbx_strand_id
1 'polypeptide(L)'
;MVLLTENYVEKQCAHIQSQKSLTKLIEKNHLQKITHLFMQDKFIDAIGNFSKCKNLRVIYMQNNCIKKIENLNFATNLTHLYLQHNNLSKIENLHTLKNLTHLFLGYNNISVIEGLENLDKLLELHVENQHLHAGESLVFDPRSLQTISVFLKVLNVAGNKLTSLRCFRNFINLETIDARNNLIDDDKDLSQTIMSLRWLKKLDLQKNPVAEFYRYRENVIANSNSLVCLDGKIISDLTRQFMKRFKQEKLMRLTHSEPKMSLQDDITSSLNLPPAFRRSVSRAILQEQPGPKLVMNISSIIGESRPHIFPAWKSTTAIAGMKNNHVTPRPFWRKKISKDKQLINGSLGIIDNKNYSSIVPRK
;
A
#
# COMPACT_ATOMS: atom_id res chain seq x y z
N MET A 1 36.79 -31.78 -18.30
CA MET A 1 36.42 -30.36 -18.47
C MET A 1 36.00 -30.15 -19.91
N VAL A 2 34.72 -29.89 -20.19
CA VAL A 2 34.22 -29.64 -21.55
C VAL A 2 34.30 -28.13 -21.83
N LEU A 3 35.15 -27.77 -22.79
CA LEU A 3 35.34 -26.39 -23.20
C LEU A 3 34.59 -26.11 -24.50
N LEU A 4 33.74 -25.08 -24.50
CA LEU A 4 33.03 -24.65 -25.70
C LEU A 4 33.98 -23.91 -26.65
N THR A 5 34.60 -24.64 -27.57
CA THR A 5 35.49 -24.11 -28.61
C THR A 5 34.82 -24.11 -29.98
N GLU A 6 35.40 -23.41 -30.96
CA GLU A 6 34.97 -23.48 -32.37
C GLU A 6 34.80 -24.91 -32.86
N ASN A 7 35.80 -25.77 -32.63
CA ASN A 7 35.77 -27.17 -33.05
C ASN A 7 34.62 -27.94 -32.37
N TYR A 8 34.28 -27.59 -31.13
CA TYR A 8 33.15 -28.20 -30.43
C TYR A 8 31.82 -27.75 -31.06
N VAL A 9 31.69 -26.45 -31.35
CA VAL A 9 30.53 -25.90 -32.05
C VAL A 9 30.35 -26.58 -33.42
N GLU A 10 31.42 -26.69 -34.22
CA GLU A 10 31.39 -27.34 -35.53
C GLU A 10 30.93 -28.80 -35.43
N LYS A 11 31.49 -29.57 -34.49
CA LYS A 11 31.11 -30.97 -34.27
C LYS A 11 29.63 -31.12 -33.88
N GLN A 12 29.13 -30.28 -32.97
CA GLN A 12 27.73 -30.33 -32.55
C GLN A 12 26.79 -29.90 -33.68
N CYS A 13 27.13 -28.85 -34.43
CA CYS A 13 26.35 -28.42 -35.59
C CYS A 13 26.33 -29.48 -36.70
N ALA A 14 27.46 -30.14 -36.97
CA ALA A 14 27.54 -31.22 -37.95
C ALA A 14 26.71 -32.44 -37.51
N HIS A 15 26.69 -32.77 -36.22
CA HIS A 15 25.86 -33.86 -35.70
C HIS A 15 24.36 -33.57 -35.89
N ILE A 16 23.91 -32.34 -35.60
CA ILE A 16 22.52 -31.90 -35.80
C ILE A 16 22.12 -31.95 -37.30
N GLN A 17 23.06 -31.63 -38.20
CA GLN A 17 22.82 -31.70 -39.65
C GLN A 17 22.81 -33.13 -40.19
N SER A 18 23.66 -34.01 -39.66
CA SER A 18 23.72 -35.43 -40.05
C SER A 18 22.42 -36.19 -39.75
N GLN A 19 21.65 -35.73 -38.75
CA GLN A 19 20.32 -36.27 -38.47
C GLN A 19 19.23 -35.77 -39.45
N LYS A 20 19.51 -34.73 -40.26
CA LYS A 20 18.53 -34.11 -41.15
C LYS A 20 18.77 -34.34 -42.64
N SER A 21 19.98 -34.65 -43.10
CA SER A 21 20.26 -35.08 -44.49
C SER A 21 21.69 -35.63 -44.62
N LEU A 22 21.84 -36.83 -45.17
CA LEU A 22 23.15 -37.29 -45.67
C LEU A 22 23.63 -36.35 -46.78
N THR A 23 24.91 -36.00 -46.74
CA THR A 23 25.70 -35.26 -47.75
C THR A 23 25.54 -33.73 -47.81
N LYS A 24 26.50 -33.03 -47.22
CA LYS A 24 27.26 -31.96 -47.92
C LYS A 24 28.51 -31.62 -47.12
N LEU A 25 29.63 -31.49 -47.82
CA LEU A 25 30.88 -30.97 -47.27
C LEU A 25 30.59 -29.72 -46.43
N ILE A 26 31.16 -29.67 -45.23
CA ILE A 26 31.12 -28.50 -44.36
C ILE A 26 31.66 -27.32 -45.17
N GLU A 27 30.77 -26.43 -45.62
CA GLU A 27 31.17 -25.17 -46.25
C GLU A 27 32.06 -24.42 -45.28
N LYS A 28 33.23 -23.95 -45.76
CA LYS A 28 34.29 -23.28 -45.00
C LYS A 28 33.82 -22.06 -44.18
N ASN A 29 32.58 -21.59 -44.38
CA ASN A 29 31.95 -20.44 -43.72
C ASN A 29 30.63 -20.76 -42.98
N HIS A 30 30.31 -22.04 -42.73
CA HIS A 30 29.03 -22.40 -42.09
C HIS A 30 28.86 -21.73 -40.72
N LEU A 31 29.93 -21.62 -39.92
CA LEU A 31 29.88 -20.97 -38.60
C LEU A 31 29.44 -19.51 -38.65
N GLN A 32 29.78 -18.79 -39.72
CA GLN A 32 29.37 -17.38 -39.88
C GLN A 32 27.87 -17.24 -40.16
N LYS A 33 27.21 -18.30 -40.66
CA LYS A 33 25.76 -18.30 -40.92
C LYS A 33 24.94 -18.63 -39.67
N ILE A 34 25.57 -19.12 -38.60
CA ILE A 34 24.87 -19.53 -37.39
C ILE A 34 24.34 -18.30 -36.66
N THR A 35 23.02 -18.29 -36.45
CA THR A 35 22.31 -17.26 -35.68
C THR A 35 21.83 -17.76 -34.32
N HIS A 36 21.54 -19.07 -34.20
CA HIS A 36 21.07 -19.70 -32.97
C HIS A 36 22.01 -20.84 -32.61
N LEU A 37 22.59 -20.78 -31.41
CA LEU A 37 23.52 -21.78 -30.89
C LEU A 37 22.84 -22.59 -29.78
N PHE A 38 22.71 -23.90 -29.99
CA PHE A 38 22.10 -24.83 -29.04
C PHE A 38 23.19 -25.63 -28.33
N MET A 39 23.42 -25.33 -27.06
CA MET A 39 24.45 -25.93 -26.21
C MET A 39 23.90 -26.32 -24.83
N GLN A 40 22.60 -26.55 -24.73
CA GLN A 40 21.95 -27.03 -23.51
C GLN A 40 22.32 -28.49 -23.18
N ASP A 41 22.44 -28.79 -21.88
CA ASP A 41 22.67 -30.15 -21.36
C ASP A 41 23.94 -30.81 -21.93
N LYS A 42 25.02 -30.04 -22.07
CA LYS A 42 26.30 -30.50 -22.66
C LYS A 42 27.44 -30.61 -21.65
N PHE A 43 27.17 -30.41 -20.36
CA PHE A 43 28.16 -30.42 -19.28
C PHE A 43 29.35 -29.48 -19.55
N ILE A 44 29.09 -28.32 -20.18
CA ILE A 44 30.12 -27.34 -20.51
C ILE A 44 30.61 -26.67 -19.22
N ASP A 45 31.91 -26.72 -18.95
CA ASP A 45 32.51 -26.13 -17.75
C ASP A 45 32.95 -24.68 -17.97
N ALA A 46 33.33 -24.34 -19.22
CA ALA A 46 33.86 -23.03 -19.56
C ALA A 46 33.54 -22.62 -20.99
N ILE A 47 33.41 -21.31 -21.20
CA ILE A 47 33.15 -20.70 -22.50
C ILE A 47 34.50 -20.43 -23.16
N GLY A 48 34.87 -21.24 -24.15
CA GLY A 48 36.09 -21.02 -24.94
C GLY A 48 35.88 -19.99 -26.05
N ASN A 49 36.88 -19.85 -26.91
CA ASN A 49 36.77 -18.97 -28.08
C ASN A 49 35.93 -19.63 -29.18
N PHE A 50 34.88 -18.95 -29.63
CA PHE A 50 34.11 -19.28 -30.85
C PHE A 50 33.75 -18.06 -31.71
N SER A 51 34.70 -17.13 -31.80
CA SER A 51 34.55 -15.83 -32.47
C SER A 51 34.20 -15.87 -33.96
N LYS A 52 34.38 -17.00 -34.65
CA LYS A 52 33.88 -17.19 -36.02
C LYS A 52 32.37 -17.05 -36.16
N CYS A 53 31.59 -17.27 -35.09
CA CYS A 53 30.12 -17.20 -35.11
C CYS A 53 29.58 -15.76 -34.95
N LYS A 54 30.02 -14.82 -35.81
CA LYS A 54 29.75 -13.38 -35.65
C LYS A 54 28.28 -12.95 -35.74
N ASN A 55 27.43 -13.78 -36.36
CA ASN A 55 26.01 -13.48 -36.59
C ASN A 55 25.09 -14.08 -35.54
N LEU A 56 25.62 -14.53 -34.39
CA LEU A 56 24.82 -15.05 -33.30
C LEU A 56 23.83 -14.00 -32.78
N ARG A 57 22.58 -14.43 -32.67
CA ARG A 57 21.46 -13.69 -32.10
C ARG A 57 20.95 -14.32 -30.82
N VAL A 58 21.00 -15.65 -30.73
CA VAL A 58 20.50 -16.40 -29.57
C VAL A 58 21.50 -17.49 -29.18
N ILE A 59 21.80 -17.59 -27.89
CA ILE A 59 22.67 -18.61 -27.32
C ILE A 59 21.90 -19.33 -26.21
N TYR A 60 21.77 -20.64 -26.36
CA TYR A 60 21.21 -21.56 -25.37
C TYR A 60 22.33 -22.32 -24.68
N MET A 61 22.65 -21.97 -23.43
CA MET A 61 23.69 -22.60 -22.61
C MET A 61 23.15 -23.03 -21.24
N GLN A 62 21.84 -23.21 -21.10
CA GLN A 62 21.24 -23.68 -19.86
C GLN A 62 21.66 -25.12 -19.52
N ASN A 63 21.60 -25.48 -18.22
CA ASN A 63 21.94 -26.80 -17.70
C ASN A 63 23.38 -27.22 -18.06
N ASN A 64 24.34 -26.39 -17.70
CA ASN A 64 25.77 -26.67 -17.86
C ASN A 64 26.49 -26.40 -16.52
N CYS A 65 27.82 -26.40 -16.54
CA CYS A 65 28.67 -26.17 -15.36
C CYS A 65 29.50 -24.90 -15.51
N ILE A 66 29.00 -23.91 -16.25
CA ILE A 66 29.74 -22.69 -16.58
C ILE A 66 29.93 -21.84 -15.33
N LYS A 67 31.19 -21.50 -15.02
CA LYS A 67 31.56 -20.73 -13.83
C LYS A 67 31.73 -19.23 -14.09
N LYS A 68 32.04 -18.86 -15.33
CA LYS A 68 32.30 -17.48 -15.74
C LYS A 68 31.76 -17.19 -17.12
N ILE A 69 31.24 -15.98 -17.31
CA ILE A 69 30.89 -15.45 -18.61
C ILE A 69 32.15 -14.85 -19.20
N GLU A 70 32.67 -15.43 -20.28
CA GLU A 70 33.88 -14.96 -20.95
C GLU A 70 33.80 -15.26 -22.45
N ASN A 71 34.69 -14.66 -23.23
CA ASN A 71 34.82 -14.92 -24.67
C ASN A 71 33.56 -14.63 -25.52
N LEU A 72 32.59 -13.87 -25.03
CA LEU A 72 31.39 -13.45 -25.79
C LEU A 72 31.54 -12.09 -26.48
N ASN A 73 32.71 -11.44 -26.37
CA ASN A 73 32.90 -10.05 -26.82
C ASN A 73 32.59 -9.81 -28.30
N PHE A 74 32.75 -10.85 -29.13
CA PHE A 74 32.51 -10.80 -30.58
C PHE A 74 31.02 -10.83 -30.97
N ALA A 75 30.13 -11.27 -30.06
CA ALA A 75 28.72 -11.52 -30.34
C ALA A 75 27.87 -10.25 -30.21
N THR A 76 28.25 -9.17 -30.89
CA THR A 76 27.62 -7.84 -30.77
C THR A 76 26.15 -7.79 -31.24
N ASN A 77 25.72 -8.79 -32.02
CA ASN A 77 24.35 -8.95 -32.51
C ASN A 77 23.47 -9.82 -31.59
N LEU A 78 24.01 -10.29 -30.45
CA LEU A 78 23.29 -11.14 -29.52
C LEU A 78 22.11 -10.39 -28.90
N THR A 79 20.93 -11.01 -28.95
CA THR A 79 19.69 -10.48 -28.39
C THR A 79 19.18 -11.32 -27.21
N HIS A 80 19.43 -12.63 -27.21
CA HIS A 80 18.99 -13.53 -26.14
C HIS A 80 20.14 -14.40 -25.64
N LEU A 81 20.31 -14.44 -24.32
CA LEU A 81 21.33 -15.26 -23.66
C LEU A 81 20.69 -16.07 -22.53
N TYR A 82 20.70 -17.40 -22.68
CA TYR A 82 20.17 -18.36 -21.72
C TYR A 82 21.32 -19.06 -21.00
N LEU A 83 21.46 -18.80 -19.70
CA LEU A 83 22.51 -19.32 -18.83
C LEU A 83 21.94 -19.90 -17.53
N GLN A 84 20.65 -20.29 -17.51
CA GLN A 84 20.04 -20.88 -16.32
C GLN A 84 20.71 -22.21 -15.94
N HIS A 85 20.68 -22.57 -14.66
CA HIS A 85 21.28 -23.81 -14.16
C HIS A 85 22.75 -23.95 -14.56
N ASN A 86 23.56 -22.98 -14.13
CA ASN A 86 25.01 -22.97 -14.25
C ASN A 86 25.62 -22.66 -12.87
N ASN A 87 26.93 -22.41 -12.81
CA ASN A 87 27.65 -22.11 -11.57
C ASN A 87 28.25 -20.70 -11.59
N LEU A 88 27.56 -19.75 -12.23
CA LEU A 88 28.01 -18.36 -12.32
C LEU A 88 27.92 -17.70 -10.95
N SER A 89 29.01 -17.05 -10.53
CA SER A 89 29.04 -16.26 -9.29
C SER A 89 28.90 -14.76 -9.52
N LYS A 90 29.16 -14.30 -10.74
CA LYS A 90 29.15 -12.88 -11.13
C LYS A 90 28.64 -12.70 -12.55
N ILE A 91 28.07 -11.53 -12.79
CA ILE A 91 27.72 -11.06 -14.13
C ILE A 91 28.88 -10.17 -14.61
N GLU A 92 29.64 -10.67 -15.58
CA GLU A 92 30.82 -9.98 -16.11
C GLU A 92 30.91 -10.16 -17.63
N ASN A 93 31.76 -9.34 -18.28
CA ASN A 93 32.05 -9.44 -19.72
C ASN A 93 30.85 -9.30 -20.66
N LEU A 94 29.79 -8.60 -20.25
CA LEU A 94 28.62 -8.30 -21.10
C LEU A 94 28.69 -6.92 -21.79
N HIS A 95 29.74 -6.13 -21.54
CA HIS A 95 29.84 -4.72 -21.97
C HIS A 95 29.77 -4.50 -23.50
N THR A 96 30.11 -5.49 -24.32
CA THR A 96 30.02 -5.39 -25.78
C THR A 96 28.65 -5.78 -26.34
N LEU A 97 27.78 -6.43 -25.55
CA LEU A 97 26.51 -7.02 -25.98
C LEU A 97 25.37 -5.99 -25.99
N LYS A 98 25.57 -4.85 -26.66
CA LYS A 98 24.65 -3.70 -26.66
C LYS A 98 23.26 -3.98 -27.23
N ASN A 99 23.08 -5.10 -27.92
CA ASN A 99 21.80 -5.52 -28.50
C ASN A 99 21.07 -6.57 -27.64
N LEU A 100 21.59 -6.92 -26.47
CA LEU A 100 20.98 -7.90 -25.60
C LEU A 100 19.65 -7.37 -25.06
N THR A 101 18.57 -8.12 -25.30
CA THR A 101 17.22 -7.79 -24.87
C THR A 101 16.69 -8.75 -23.81
N HIS A 102 17.14 -10.00 -23.81
CA HIS A 102 16.70 -11.02 -22.84
C HIS A 102 17.92 -11.72 -22.23
N LEU A 103 17.99 -11.72 -20.90
CA LEU A 103 19.05 -12.33 -20.13
C LEU A 103 18.47 -13.23 -19.05
N PHE A 104 18.76 -14.53 -19.15
CA PHE A 104 18.30 -15.53 -18.20
C PHE A 104 19.46 -16.15 -17.43
N LEU A 105 19.47 -15.95 -16.12
CA LEU A 105 20.53 -16.32 -15.19
C LEU A 105 19.99 -17.07 -13.95
N GLY A 106 18.75 -17.54 -13.98
CA GLY A 106 18.16 -18.28 -12.86
C GLY A 106 18.97 -19.53 -12.47
N TYR A 107 18.90 -19.93 -11.20
CA TYR A 107 19.62 -21.11 -10.68
C TYR A 107 21.14 -21.05 -10.91
N ASN A 108 21.75 -19.91 -10.58
CA ASN A 108 23.20 -19.73 -10.51
C ASN A 108 23.62 -19.41 -9.06
N ASN A 109 24.83 -18.90 -8.83
CA ASN A 109 25.38 -18.52 -7.53
C ASN A 109 25.59 -17.00 -7.43
N ILE A 110 24.75 -16.18 -8.09
CA ILE A 110 24.94 -14.74 -8.17
C ILE A 110 24.31 -14.05 -6.96
N SER A 111 25.12 -13.40 -6.13
CA SER A 111 24.64 -12.62 -4.97
C SER A 111 24.43 -11.14 -5.26
N VAL A 112 25.18 -10.59 -6.23
CA VAL A 112 25.11 -9.18 -6.62
C VAL A 112 24.80 -9.07 -8.11
N ILE A 113 23.74 -8.35 -8.44
CA ILE A 113 23.39 -7.97 -9.82
C ILE A 113 24.21 -6.74 -10.19
N GLU A 114 25.31 -6.96 -10.89
CA GLU A 114 26.27 -5.96 -11.38
C GLU A 114 26.58 -6.18 -12.88
N GLY A 115 27.39 -5.31 -13.51
CA GLY A 115 27.87 -5.54 -14.88
C GLY A 115 26.83 -5.34 -15.98
N LEU A 116 25.70 -4.68 -15.68
CA LEU A 116 24.62 -4.39 -16.62
C LEU A 116 24.64 -2.95 -17.14
N GLU A 117 25.70 -2.17 -16.88
CA GLU A 117 25.74 -0.72 -17.10
C GLU A 117 25.63 -0.31 -18.57
N ASN A 118 25.99 -1.22 -19.50
CA ASN A 118 26.01 -0.97 -20.95
C ASN A 118 24.87 -1.67 -21.71
N LEU A 119 23.90 -2.23 -20.99
CA LEU A 119 22.81 -3.01 -21.59
C LEU A 119 21.53 -2.18 -21.75
N ASP A 120 21.64 -1.10 -22.51
CA ASP A 120 20.58 -0.10 -22.73
C ASP A 120 19.33 -0.64 -23.46
N LYS A 121 19.36 -1.89 -23.90
CA LYS A 121 18.24 -2.55 -24.59
C LYS A 121 17.68 -3.75 -23.82
N LEU A 122 18.13 -3.98 -22.59
CA LEU A 122 17.66 -5.11 -21.79
C LEU A 122 16.20 -4.90 -21.38
N LEU A 123 15.33 -5.78 -21.86
CA LEU A 123 13.88 -5.75 -21.62
C LEU A 123 13.46 -6.78 -20.58
N GLU A 124 14.13 -7.92 -20.54
CA GLU A 124 13.78 -9.06 -19.70
C GLU A 124 15.01 -9.60 -18.96
N LEU A 125 14.91 -9.63 -17.63
CA LEU A 125 15.96 -10.13 -16.74
C LEU A 125 15.39 -11.17 -15.78
N HIS A 126 15.95 -12.36 -15.83
CA HIS A 126 15.59 -13.49 -14.99
C HIS A 126 16.77 -13.90 -14.13
N VAL A 127 16.64 -13.73 -12.82
CA VAL A 127 17.69 -14.03 -11.84
C VAL A 127 17.13 -14.87 -10.69
N GLU A 128 16.08 -15.66 -10.92
CA GLU A 128 15.41 -16.45 -9.89
C GLU A 128 16.29 -17.54 -9.25
N ASN A 129 15.99 -17.88 -8.00
CA ASN A 129 16.55 -19.01 -7.26
C ASN A 129 18.08 -19.06 -7.29
N GLN A 130 18.75 -17.95 -6.97
CA GLN A 130 20.20 -17.97 -6.79
C GLN A 130 20.57 -18.80 -5.55
N HIS A 131 21.64 -19.59 -5.67
CA HIS A 131 22.22 -20.38 -4.60
C HIS A 131 23.06 -19.50 -3.67
N LEU A 132 22.37 -18.65 -2.92
CA LEU A 132 22.94 -17.72 -1.95
C LEU A 132 23.33 -18.44 -0.65
N HIS A 133 24.46 -18.08 -0.05
CA HIS A 133 24.89 -18.64 1.23
C HIS A 133 23.93 -18.27 2.36
N ALA A 134 24.08 -18.91 3.52
CA ALA A 134 23.28 -18.59 4.70
C ALA A 134 23.53 -17.14 5.13
N GLY A 135 22.46 -16.37 5.33
CA GLY A 135 22.54 -14.95 5.68
C GLY A 135 22.71 -13.97 4.51
N GLU A 136 22.97 -14.46 3.29
CA GLU A 136 23.05 -13.59 2.11
C GLU A 136 21.67 -13.40 1.46
N SER A 137 21.44 -12.21 0.92
CA SER A 137 20.29 -11.86 0.08
C SER A 137 20.78 -11.30 -1.25
N LEU A 138 19.97 -11.38 -2.30
CA LEU A 138 20.31 -10.76 -3.57
C LEU A 138 20.39 -9.23 -3.42
N VAL A 139 21.48 -8.64 -3.91
CA VAL A 139 21.70 -7.19 -3.90
C VAL A 139 21.85 -6.70 -5.34
N PHE A 140 21.51 -5.44 -5.57
CA PHE A 140 21.67 -4.79 -6.86
C PHE A 140 22.70 -3.67 -6.77
N ASP A 141 23.67 -3.65 -7.70
CA ASP A 141 24.60 -2.53 -7.83
C ASP A 141 23.86 -1.27 -8.34
N PRO A 142 24.06 -0.10 -7.71
CA PRO A 142 23.36 1.13 -8.10
C PRO A 142 23.58 1.57 -9.55
N ARG A 143 24.77 1.32 -10.14
CA ARG A 143 25.08 1.71 -11.52
C ARG A 143 24.31 0.83 -12.50
N SER A 144 24.30 -0.48 -12.23
CA SER A 144 23.49 -1.43 -12.99
C SER A 144 21.99 -1.11 -12.89
N LEU A 145 21.47 -0.77 -11.69
CA LEU A 145 20.09 -0.32 -11.50
C LEU A 145 19.75 0.93 -12.33
N GLN A 146 20.67 1.90 -12.38
CA GLN A 146 20.46 3.14 -13.13
C GLN A 146 20.17 2.86 -14.60
N THR A 147 20.97 2.01 -15.25
CA THR A 147 20.76 1.64 -16.66
C THR A 147 19.46 0.85 -16.85
N ILE A 148 19.26 -0.24 -16.10
CA ILE A 148 18.12 -1.15 -16.33
C ILE A 148 16.77 -0.53 -15.94
N SER A 149 16.74 0.42 -15.00
CA SER A 149 15.50 1.08 -14.55
C SER A 149 14.73 1.80 -15.66
N VAL A 150 15.43 2.21 -16.72
CA VAL A 150 14.86 2.93 -17.87
C VAL A 150 14.21 1.98 -18.87
N PHE A 151 14.78 0.79 -19.09
CA PHE A 151 14.41 -0.07 -20.22
C PHE A 151 13.71 -1.37 -19.82
N LEU A 152 13.95 -1.86 -18.61
CA LEU A 152 13.49 -3.18 -18.18
C LEU A 152 11.96 -3.22 -18.04
N LYS A 153 11.36 -4.25 -18.63
CA LYS A 153 9.90 -4.50 -18.63
C LYS A 153 9.52 -5.70 -17.79
N VAL A 154 10.36 -6.74 -17.78
CA VAL A 154 10.11 -7.99 -17.08
C VAL A 154 11.30 -8.28 -16.17
N LEU A 155 11.00 -8.45 -14.89
CA LEU A 155 11.99 -8.80 -13.87
C LEU A 155 11.51 -10.00 -13.07
N ASN A 156 12.30 -11.06 -13.06
CA ASN A 156 12.09 -12.20 -12.18
C ASN A 156 13.22 -12.29 -11.15
N VAL A 157 12.86 -12.07 -9.89
CA VAL A 157 13.74 -12.11 -8.71
C VAL A 157 13.22 -13.11 -7.67
N ALA A 158 12.43 -14.09 -8.10
CA ALA A 158 11.87 -15.09 -7.20
C ALA A 158 12.96 -15.90 -6.47
N GLY A 159 12.73 -16.29 -5.22
CA GLY A 159 13.63 -17.24 -4.54
C GLY A 159 14.99 -16.68 -4.12
N ASN A 160 15.10 -15.37 -3.89
CA ASN A 160 16.37 -14.67 -3.71
C ASN A 160 16.54 -14.01 -2.33
N LYS A 161 15.72 -14.41 -1.36
CA LYS A 161 15.75 -13.92 0.03
C LYS A 161 15.70 -12.38 0.15
N LEU A 162 15.08 -11.70 -0.83
CA LEU A 162 14.92 -10.24 -0.80
C LEU A 162 14.01 -9.82 0.37
N THR A 163 14.40 -8.81 1.12
CA THR A 163 13.60 -8.26 2.23
C THR A 163 12.81 -7.02 1.85
N SER A 164 13.19 -6.35 0.76
CA SER A 164 12.59 -5.08 0.35
C SER A 164 12.64 -4.91 -1.16
N LEU A 165 11.69 -4.14 -1.70
CA LEU A 165 11.60 -3.77 -3.11
C LEU A 165 12.00 -2.30 -3.37
N ARG A 166 12.58 -1.60 -2.39
CA ARG A 166 12.94 -0.17 -2.48
C ARG A 166 13.76 0.17 -3.71
N CYS A 167 14.68 -0.72 -4.09
CA CYS A 167 15.55 -0.53 -5.24
C CYS A 167 14.78 -0.39 -6.56
N PHE A 168 13.53 -0.87 -6.64
CA PHE A 168 12.73 -0.83 -7.86
C PHE A 168 11.87 0.44 -8.00
N ARG A 169 11.88 1.36 -7.03
CA ARG A 169 11.05 2.58 -7.05
C ARG A 169 11.25 3.47 -8.28
N ASN A 170 12.43 3.45 -8.87
CA ASN A 170 12.80 4.30 -10.01
C ASN A 170 12.53 3.65 -11.37
N PHE A 171 12.00 2.42 -11.40
CA PHE A 171 11.74 1.73 -12.65
C PHE A 171 10.54 2.35 -13.33
N ILE A 172 10.77 2.92 -14.50
CA ILE A 172 9.72 3.56 -15.27
C ILE A 172 8.98 2.51 -16.10
N ASN A 173 9.65 1.67 -16.89
CA ASN A 173 8.96 0.84 -17.87
C ASN A 173 8.62 -0.58 -17.39
N LEU A 174 8.68 -0.84 -16.08
CA LEU A 174 8.52 -2.18 -15.53
C LEU A 174 7.05 -2.61 -15.53
N GLU A 175 6.74 -3.64 -16.31
CA GLU A 175 5.40 -4.16 -16.54
C GLU A 175 5.12 -5.42 -15.72
N THR A 176 6.12 -6.27 -15.51
CA THR A 176 5.98 -7.55 -14.80
C THR A 176 7.10 -7.73 -13.78
N ILE A 177 6.71 -8.03 -12.54
CA ILE A 177 7.62 -8.41 -11.48
C ILE A 177 7.17 -9.76 -10.91
N ASP A 178 8.07 -10.73 -10.93
CA ASP A 178 7.94 -11.96 -10.17
C ASP A 178 8.92 -11.90 -8.98
N ALA A 179 8.39 -11.76 -7.77
CA ALA A 179 9.14 -11.69 -6.53
C ALA A 179 8.66 -12.74 -5.52
N ARG A 180 8.07 -13.85 -5.99
CA ARG A 180 7.63 -14.94 -5.12
C ARG A 180 8.78 -15.58 -4.35
N ASN A 181 8.48 -16.20 -3.22
CA ASN A 181 9.45 -16.93 -2.40
C ASN A 181 10.65 -16.06 -1.98
N ASN A 182 10.37 -14.86 -1.47
CA ASN A 182 11.35 -13.95 -0.88
C ASN A 182 10.98 -13.70 0.60
N LEU A 183 11.69 -12.79 1.25
CA LEU A 183 11.51 -12.46 2.67
C LEU A 183 10.95 -11.04 2.85
N ILE A 184 10.11 -10.58 1.91
CA ILE A 184 9.56 -9.23 1.94
C ILE A 184 8.53 -9.14 3.06
N ASP A 185 8.78 -8.27 4.03
CA ASP A 185 7.98 -8.13 5.26
C ASP A 185 7.49 -6.70 5.54
N ASP A 186 8.01 -5.69 4.85
CA ASP A 186 7.62 -4.27 5.04
C ASP A 186 6.45 -3.87 4.11
N ASP A 187 5.23 -3.88 4.65
CA ASP A 187 4.00 -3.44 3.93
C ASP A 187 4.04 -1.95 3.53
N LYS A 188 4.67 -1.09 4.32
CA LYS A 188 4.76 0.34 4.02
C LYS A 188 5.69 0.56 2.84
N ASP A 189 6.83 -0.12 2.83
CA ASP A 189 7.76 -0.08 1.71
C ASP A 189 7.13 -0.63 0.43
N LEU A 190 6.45 -1.77 0.53
CA LEU A 190 5.74 -2.36 -0.60
C LEU A 190 4.73 -1.37 -1.17
N SER A 191 3.90 -0.76 -0.31
CA SER A 191 2.89 0.23 -0.70
C SER A 191 3.52 1.43 -1.41
N GLN A 192 4.61 1.98 -0.87
CA GLN A 192 5.33 3.11 -1.49
C GLN A 192 5.93 2.72 -2.85
N THR A 193 6.50 1.53 -2.96
CA THR A 193 7.11 1.04 -4.20
C THR A 193 6.07 0.82 -5.29
N ILE A 194 4.95 0.19 -4.96
CA ILE A 194 3.85 -0.04 -5.91
C ILE A 194 3.22 1.27 -6.39
N MET A 195 3.13 2.29 -5.53
CA MET A 195 2.66 3.61 -5.92
C MET A 195 3.57 4.29 -6.96
N SER A 196 4.88 4.03 -6.90
CA SER A 196 5.85 4.59 -7.88
C SER A 196 5.80 3.87 -9.23
N LEU A 197 5.49 2.58 -9.26
CA LEU A 197 5.49 1.75 -10.46
C LEU A 197 4.21 1.93 -11.31
N ARG A 198 4.19 2.98 -12.13
CA ARG A 198 2.99 3.40 -12.89
C ARG A 198 2.54 2.47 -14.01
N TRP A 199 3.44 1.63 -14.51
CA TRP A 199 3.18 0.74 -15.64
C TRP A 199 3.14 -0.75 -15.25
N LEU A 200 3.22 -1.06 -13.94
CA LEU A 200 3.20 -2.43 -13.45
C LEU A 200 1.84 -3.06 -13.71
N LYS A 201 1.81 -4.13 -14.50
CA LYS A 201 0.61 -4.89 -14.87
C LYS A 201 0.52 -6.21 -14.11
N LYS A 202 1.65 -6.87 -13.84
CA LYS A 202 1.69 -8.17 -13.16
C LYS A 202 2.69 -8.14 -12.01
N LEU A 203 2.23 -8.55 -10.83
CA LEU A 203 3.03 -8.66 -9.62
C LEU A 203 2.76 -10.00 -8.96
N ASP A 204 3.80 -10.76 -8.66
CA ASP A 204 3.70 -11.99 -7.86
C ASP A 204 4.53 -11.85 -6.59
N LEU A 205 3.86 -11.93 -5.44
CA LEU A 205 4.46 -11.85 -4.10
C LEU A 205 4.14 -13.10 -3.28
N GLN A 206 3.66 -14.19 -3.89
CA GLN A 206 3.36 -15.42 -3.17
C GLN A 206 4.57 -15.90 -2.36
N LYS A 207 4.30 -16.52 -1.20
CA LYS A 207 5.36 -17.02 -0.31
C LYS A 207 6.33 -15.93 0.18
N ASN A 208 5.80 -14.73 0.45
CA ASN A 208 6.50 -13.70 1.21
C ASN A 208 5.73 -13.41 2.51
N PRO A 209 6.42 -13.02 3.61
CA PRO A 209 5.77 -12.62 4.87
C PRO A 209 4.67 -11.56 4.67
N VAL A 210 4.88 -10.58 3.78
CA VAL A 210 3.90 -9.53 3.48
C VAL A 210 2.57 -10.08 2.95
N ALA A 211 2.59 -11.24 2.28
CA ALA A 211 1.38 -11.85 1.74
C ALA A 211 0.47 -12.45 2.84
N GLU A 212 1.00 -12.66 4.05
CA GLU A 212 0.26 -13.17 5.20
C GLU A 212 -0.44 -12.04 5.99
N PHE A 213 -0.11 -10.77 5.72
CA PHE A 213 -0.73 -9.65 6.42
C PHE A 213 -2.22 -9.52 6.11
N TYR A 214 -2.95 -9.04 7.11
CA TYR A 214 -4.37 -8.75 7.00
C TYR A 214 -4.62 -7.74 5.87
N ARG A 215 -5.46 -8.16 4.90
CA ARG A 215 -5.84 -7.36 3.73
C ARG A 215 -4.68 -6.92 2.82
N TYR A 216 -3.60 -7.70 2.78
CA TYR A 216 -2.44 -7.43 1.92
C TYR A 216 -2.86 -7.17 0.46
N ARG A 217 -3.69 -8.04 -0.13
CA ARG A 217 -4.10 -7.91 -1.54
C ARG A 217 -4.88 -6.62 -1.77
N GLU A 218 -5.81 -6.32 -0.88
CA GLU A 218 -6.66 -5.12 -0.96
C GLU A 218 -5.81 -3.86 -0.85
N ASN A 219 -4.83 -3.84 0.05
CA ASN A 219 -3.90 -2.72 0.20
C ASN A 219 -3.06 -2.51 -1.08
N VAL A 220 -2.49 -3.58 -1.63
CA VAL A 220 -1.73 -3.54 -2.89
C VAL A 220 -2.59 -3.02 -4.04
N ILE A 221 -3.81 -3.54 -4.19
CA ILE A 221 -4.75 -3.13 -5.24
C ILE A 221 -5.14 -1.66 -5.07
N ALA A 222 -5.39 -1.20 -3.85
CA ALA A 222 -5.75 0.18 -3.56
C ALA A 222 -4.59 1.18 -3.80
N ASN A 223 -3.34 0.70 -3.74
CA ASN A 223 -2.13 1.48 -3.99
C ASN A 223 -1.69 1.48 -5.48
N SER A 224 -2.28 0.63 -6.32
CA SER A 224 -1.91 0.52 -7.74
C SER A 224 -3.02 0.97 -8.70
N ASN A 225 -2.63 1.69 -9.76
CA ASN A 225 -3.52 2.10 -10.82
C ASN A 225 -3.50 1.16 -12.04
N SER A 226 -2.37 0.50 -12.30
CA SER A 226 -2.11 -0.27 -13.52
C SER A 226 -2.17 -1.79 -13.35
N LEU A 227 -2.11 -2.29 -12.11
CA LEU A 227 -1.90 -3.72 -11.82
C LEU A 227 -3.09 -4.59 -12.22
N VAL A 228 -2.98 -5.37 -13.29
CA VAL A 228 -4.02 -6.28 -13.82
C VAL A 228 -4.03 -7.63 -13.12
N CYS A 229 -2.87 -8.14 -12.70
CA CYS A 229 -2.73 -9.44 -12.09
C CYS A 229 -1.85 -9.36 -10.83
N LEU A 230 -2.37 -9.90 -9.72
CA LEU A 230 -1.64 -10.03 -8.46
C LEU A 230 -1.68 -11.49 -8.03
N ASP A 231 -0.52 -12.10 -7.75
CA ASP A 231 -0.37 -13.50 -7.30
C ASP A 231 -1.10 -14.51 -8.18
N GLY A 232 -1.05 -14.33 -9.50
CA GLY A 232 -1.75 -15.20 -10.46
C GLY A 232 -3.27 -15.01 -10.55
N LYS A 233 -3.84 -14.06 -9.79
CA LYS A 233 -5.28 -13.73 -9.83
C LYS A 233 -5.51 -12.40 -10.53
N ILE A 234 -6.43 -12.40 -11.48
CA ILE A 234 -6.85 -11.20 -12.23
C ILE A 234 -7.62 -10.26 -11.30
N ILE A 235 -7.33 -8.96 -11.40
CA ILE A 235 -8.01 -7.90 -10.69
C ILE A 235 -9.06 -7.30 -11.62
N SER A 236 -10.33 -7.47 -11.27
CA SER A 236 -11.42 -6.84 -12.01
C SER A 236 -11.47 -5.32 -11.78
N ASP A 237 -11.94 -4.55 -12.76
CA ASP A 237 -12.09 -3.10 -12.63
C ASP A 237 -13.05 -2.71 -11.49
N LEU A 238 -14.10 -3.51 -11.28
CA LEU A 238 -15.04 -3.33 -10.17
C LEU A 238 -14.32 -3.45 -8.82
N THR A 239 -13.47 -4.47 -8.67
CA THR A 239 -12.65 -4.65 -7.47
C THR A 239 -11.73 -3.46 -7.25
N ARG A 240 -11.06 -2.98 -8.31
CA ARG A 240 -10.17 -1.81 -8.20
C ARG A 240 -10.91 -0.55 -7.77
N GLN A 241 -12.05 -0.25 -8.40
CA GLN A 241 -12.85 0.93 -8.07
C GLN A 241 -13.35 0.86 -6.62
N PHE A 242 -13.83 -0.31 -6.18
CA PHE A 242 -14.24 -0.52 -4.81
C PHE A 242 -13.09 -0.28 -3.82
N MET A 243 -11.91 -0.88 -4.07
CA MET A 243 -10.76 -0.74 -3.17
C MET A 243 -10.25 0.70 -3.08
N LYS A 244 -10.27 1.45 -4.20
CA LYS A 244 -9.95 2.89 -4.20
C LYS A 244 -10.91 3.70 -3.35
N ARG A 245 -12.23 3.51 -3.52
CA ARG A 245 -13.26 4.19 -2.71
C ARG A 245 -13.14 3.81 -1.24
N PHE A 246 -12.93 2.54 -0.94
CA PHE A 246 -12.73 2.05 0.42
C PHE A 246 -11.53 2.72 1.11
N LYS A 247 -10.41 2.85 0.39
CA LYS A 247 -9.21 3.55 0.90
C LYS A 247 -9.48 5.04 1.13
N GLN A 248 -10.17 5.72 0.20
CA GLN A 248 -10.54 7.13 0.33
C GLN A 248 -11.47 7.33 1.54
N GLU A 249 -12.50 6.52 1.70
CA GLU A 249 -13.44 6.56 2.82
C GLU A 249 -12.73 6.35 4.17
N LYS A 250 -11.82 5.36 4.24
CA LYS A 250 -11.01 5.12 5.44
C LYS A 250 -10.13 6.34 5.78
N LEU A 251 -9.55 7.00 4.77
CA LEU A 251 -8.78 8.23 4.97
C LEU A 251 -9.67 9.38 5.43
N MET A 252 -10.85 9.55 4.84
CA MET A 252 -11.82 10.58 5.23
C MET A 252 -12.27 10.43 6.69
N ARG A 253 -12.48 9.21 7.18
CA ARG A 253 -12.81 8.97 8.60
C ARG A 253 -11.66 9.27 9.56
N LEU A 254 -10.41 9.10 9.11
CA LEU A 254 -9.23 9.42 9.90
C LEU A 254 -8.99 10.93 9.96
N THR A 255 -9.27 11.66 8.87
CA THR A 255 -9.19 13.13 8.84
C THR A 255 -10.39 13.80 9.48
N HIS A 256 -11.56 13.16 9.41
CA HIS A 256 -12.78 13.50 10.15
C HIS A 256 -12.87 12.64 11.41
N SER A 257 -11.79 12.59 12.21
CA SER A 257 -11.99 12.52 13.65
C SER A 257 -12.91 13.69 13.97
N GLU A 258 -14.19 13.41 14.25
CA GLU A 258 -15.09 14.46 14.74
C GLU A 258 -14.35 15.22 15.84
N PRO A 259 -14.40 16.57 15.88
CA PRO A 259 -14.04 17.24 17.11
C PRO A 259 -14.91 16.58 18.17
N LYS A 260 -14.31 15.97 19.20
CA LYS A 260 -15.08 15.53 20.36
C LYS A 260 -15.84 16.77 20.82
N MET A 261 -17.11 16.91 20.43
CA MET A 261 -17.97 17.92 21.01
C MET A 261 -17.90 17.62 22.50
N SER A 262 -17.49 18.62 23.27
CA SER A 262 -17.45 18.43 24.70
C SER A 262 -18.88 18.09 25.13
N LEU A 263 -19.06 17.23 26.13
CA LEU A 263 -20.39 16.82 26.61
C LEU A 263 -21.30 18.05 26.92
N GLN A 264 -20.68 19.22 27.19
CA GLN A 264 -21.33 20.52 27.36
C GLN A 264 -22.08 21.01 26.11
N ASP A 265 -21.49 20.81 24.93
CA ASP A 265 -22.02 21.28 23.66
C ASP A 265 -23.15 20.38 23.16
N ASP A 266 -23.11 19.07 23.47
CA ASP A 266 -24.17 18.10 23.15
C ASP A 266 -25.45 18.32 23.96
N ILE A 267 -25.34 18.59 25.27
CA ILE A 267 -26.52 18.81 26.13
C ILE A 267 -27.21 20.14 25.77
N THR A 268 -26.45 21.20 25.55
CA THR A 268 -27.02 22.54 25.31
C THR A 268 -27.53 22.75 23.89
N SER A 269 -26.99 22.02 22.92
CA SER A 269 -27.51 21.99 21.55
C SER A 269 -28.82 21.20 21.45
N SER A 270 -28.91 20.04 22.11
CA SER A 270 -30.12 19.21 22.15
C SER A 270 -31.35 19.92 22.74
N LEU A 271 -31.13 20.89 23.64
CA LEU A 271 -32.18 21.66 24.29
C LEU A 271 -32.59 22.94 23.51
N ASN A 272 -32.01 23.22 22.34
CA ASN A 272 -32.30 24.40 21.50
C ASN A 272 -32.31 25.74 22.29
N LEU A 273 -31.42 25.87 23.27
CA LEU A 273 -31.37 27.05 24.12
C LEU A 273 -30.75 28.27 23.40
N PRO A 274 -31.22 29.50 23.64
CA PRO A 274 -30.61 30.72 23.12
C PRO A 274 -29.14 30.86 23.54
N PRO A 275 -28.27 31.50 22.73
CA PRO A 275 -26.82 31.56 22.96
C PRO A 275 -26.40 32.09 24.34
N ALA A 276 -27.17 33.03 24.89
CA ALA A 276 -26.93 33.59 26.23
C ALA A 276 -27.15 32.57 27.36
N PHE A 277 -28.06 31.61 27.16
CA PHE A 277 -28.41 30.60 28.17
C PHE A 277 -27.50 29.36 28.14
N ARG A 278 -26.94 29.00 26.97
CA ARG A 278 -26.04 27.85 26.84
C ARG A 278 -24.84 27.93 27.77
N ARG A 279 -24.19 29.10 27.85
CA ARG A 279 -23.01 29.32 28.71
C ARG A 279 -23.32 29.18 30.21
N SER A 280 -24.55 29.52 30.62
CA SER A 280 -24.98 29.43 32.01
C SER A 280 -25.29 27.99 32.41
N VAL A 281 -25.96 27.24 31.52
CA VAL A 281 -26.30 25.82 31.73
C VAL A 281 -25.04 24.94 31.68
N SER A 282 -24.13 25.16 30.73
CA SER A 282 -22.85 24.44 30.69
C SER A 282 -22.00 24.69 31.95
N ARG A 283 -22.03 25.91 32.51
CA ARG A 283 -21.36 26.22 33.78
C ARG A 283 -22.01 25.54 34.99
N ALA A 284 -23.33 25.42 35.02
CA ALA A 284 -24.05 24.80 36.13
C ALA A 284 -23.93 23.26 36.16
N ILE A 285 -23.89 22.62 34.99
CA ILE A 285 -23.83 21.15 34.88
C ILE A 285 -22.43 20.60 35.22
N LEU A 286 -21.36 21.37 35.00
CA LEU A 286 -19.97 20.91 35.16
C LEU A 286 -19.13 21.76 36.12
N GLN A 287 -19.76 22.44 37.09
CA GLN A 287 -19.04 23.04 38.20
C GLN A 287 -18.46 21.96 39.14
N GLU A 288 -17.31 21.40 38.77
CA GLU A 288 -16.25 21.16 39.75
C GLU A 288 -15.49 22.49 39.90
N GLN A 289 -15.83 23.29 40.91
CA GLN A 289 -15.00 24.43 41.30
C GLN A 289 -13.88 23.94 42.22
N PRO A 290 -12.62 24.40 42.06
CA PRO A 290 -11.69 24.46 43.17
C PRO A 290 -12.09 25.68 44.03
N GLY A 291 -13.12 25.52 44.87
CA GLY A 291 -13.36 26.36 46.04
C GLY A 291 -12.53 25.82 47.23
N PRO A 292 -12.29 26.62 48.29
CA PRO A 292 -11.31 26.29 49.32
C PRO A 292 -11.64 24.93 49.96
N LYS A 293 -10.62 24.08 50.08
CA LYS A 293 -10.70 22.77 50.74
C LYS A 293 -11.20 22.97 52.18
N LEU A 294 -12.49 22.70 52.40
CA LEU A 294 -13.03 22.57 53.75
C LEU A 294 -12.75 21.15 54.22
N VAL A 295 -11.71 21.02 55.04
CA VAL A 295 -11.46 19.86 55.89
C VAL A 295 -12.67 19.72 56.82
N MET A 296 -13.45 18.66 56.62
CA MET A 296 -14.44 18.24 57.61
C MET A 296 -13.74 17.32 58.60
N ASN A 297 -13.25 17.91 59.71
CA ASN A 297 -13.01 17.15 60.92
C ASN A 297 -14.37 16.82 61.54
N ILE A 298 -14.63 15.52 61.70
CA ILE A 298 -15.74 15.05 62.52
C ILE A 298 -15.29 15.18 63.97
N SER A 299 -15.75 16.22 64.64
CA SER A 299 -15.84 16.21 66.09
C SER A 299 -17.26 16.57 66.49
N SER A 300 -17.96 15.55 66.97
CA SER A 300 -19.22 15.62 67.70
C SER A 300 -19.18 16.73 68.74
N ILE A 301 -20.28 17.46 68.89
CA ILE A 301 -20.51 18.23 70.11
C ILE A 301 -21.90 17.89 70.62
N ILE A 302 -21.96 17.23 71.78
CA ILE A 302 -22.98 17.53 72.78
C ILE A 302 -22.80 19.02 73.09
N GLY A 303 -23.77 19.86 72.76
CA GLY A 303 -23.90 21.20 73.34
C GLY A 303 -23.66 22.40 72.41
N GLU A 304 -24.76 23.08 72.14
CA GLU A 304 -24.90 24.55 72.20
C GLU A 304 -24.37 25.47 71.08
N SER A 305 -25.35 25.92 70.29
CA SER A 305 -25.70 27.34 70.03
C SER A 305 -25.03 28.14 68.89
N ARG A 306 -25.85 28.34 67.84
CA ARG A 306 -26.04 29.52 66.93
C ARG A 306 -24.90 29.88 65.96
N PRO A 307 -25.14 30.64 64.85
CA PRO A 307 -26.40 31.13 64.27
C PRO A 307 -26.66 30.59 62.84
N HIS A 308 -27.92 30.56 62.41
CA HIS A 308 -28.26 30.35 61.01
C HIS A 308 -27.91 31.60 60.18
N ILE A 309 -27.04 31.45 59.19
CA ILE A 309 -26.84 32.43 58.11
C ILE A 309 -27.25 31.76 56.80
N PHE A 310 -28.27 32.32 56.15
CA PHE A 310 -28.75 31.85 54.84
C PHE A 310 -27.81 32.31 53.70
N PRO A 311 -27.61 31.50 52.64
CA PRO A 311 -26.79 31.87 51.49
C PRO A 311 -27.43 32.92 50.57
N ALA A 312 -26.56 33.70 49.92
CA ALA A 312 -26.82 35.00 49.30
C ALA A 312 -27.54 35.02 47.93
N TRP A 313 -28.45 34.08 47.63
CA TRP A 313 -29.27 34.12 46.40
C TRP A 313 -30.76 34.45 46.65
N LYS A 314 -31.08 34.92 47.85
CA LYS A 314 -32.31 35.68 48.16
C LYS A 314 -32.01 37.13 48.58
N SER A 315 -31.11 37.80 47.86
CA SER A 315 -30.82 39.22 48.07
C SER A 315 -30.95 39.96 46.75
N THR A 316 -32.19 40.28 46.37
CA THR A 316 -32.47 41.25 45.32
C THR A 316 -32.19 42.63 45.88
N THR A 317 -31.30 43.40 45.27
CA THR A 317 -31.24 44.86 45.48
C THR A 317 -32.45 45.50 44.81
N ALA A 318 -33.57 45.55 45.53
CA ALA A 318 -34.69 46.42 45.19
C ALA A 318 -35.35 46.89 46.49
N ILE A 319 -34.94 48.10 46.90
CA ILE A 319 -35.65 49.13 47.67
C ILE A 319 -36.81 48.63 48.56
N ALA A 320 -36.59 48.81 49.87
CA ALA A 320 -37.51 48.47 50.95
C ALA A 320 -38.83 49.26 50.93
N GLY A 321 -39.90 48.58 51.29
CA GLY A 321 -41.13 49.19 51.82
C GLY A 321 -41.66 48.34 52.97
N MET A 322 -41.24 48.66 54.20
CA MET A 322 -41.80 48.06 55.42
C MET A 322 -42.99 48.87 55.89
N LYS A 323 -44.10 48.20 56.24
CA LYS A 323 -45.14 48.74 57.11
C LYS A 323 -45.53 47.67 58.13
N ASN A 324 -45.31 47.98 59.40
CA ASN A 324 -45.79 47.28 60.60
C ASN A 324 -45.61 45.75 60.62
N ASN A 325 -44.35 45.30 60.57
CA ASN A 325 -43.86 43.99 61.05
C ASN A 325 -44.61 42.70 60.63
N HIS A 326 -45.36 42.72 59.52
CA HIS A 326 -45.80 41.50 58.84
C HIS A 326 -45.49 41.58 57.34
N VAL A 327 -44.79 40.59 56.80
CA VAL A 327 -44.61 40.39 55.36
C VAL A 327 -45.47 39.20 54.93
N THR A 328 -46.53 39.46 54.17
CA THR A 328 -47.29 38.43 53.45
C THR A 328 -46.67 38.22 52.06
N PRO A 329 -46.38 36.97 51.63
CA PRO A 329 -46.01 36.71 50.24
C PRO A 329 -47.23 36.91 49.32
N ARG A 330 -47.09 37.69 48.24
CA ARG A 330 -48.11 37.71 47.17
C ARG A 330 -48.02 36.42 46.34
N PRO A 331 -49.13 35.71 46.09
CA PRO A 331 -49.12 34.55 45.20
C PRO A 331 -48.96 34.96 43.73
N PHE A 332 -48.12 34.21 43.03
CA PHE A 332 -47.63 34.45 41.67
C PHE A 332 -48.62 33.95 40.60
N TRP A 333 -49.88 34.38 40.63
CA TRP A 333 -50.82 34.15 39.52
C TRP A 333 -51.68 35.39 39.26
N ARG A 334 -51.21 36.28 38.38
CA ARG A 334 -52.08 37.22 37.68
C ARG A 334 -51.63 37.33 36.23
N LYS A 335 -52.43 36.76 35.32
CA LYS A 335 -52.36 36.98 33.87
C LYS A 335 -52.44 38.48 33.60
N LYS A 336 -51.46 39.02 32.87
CA LYS A 336 -51.55 40.37 32.31
C LYS A 336 -52.44 40.28 31.07
N ILE A 337 -53.66 40.79 31.21
CA ILE A 337 -54.62 41.02 30.13
C ILE A 337 -54.03 42.07 29.20
N SER A 338 -53.98 41.76 27.89
CA SER A 338 -53.67 42.72 26.84
C SER A 338 -54.80 43.75 26.71
N LYS A 339 -54.42 45.00 26.48
CA LYS A 339 -55.32 46.05 25.98
C LYS A 339 -54.60 46.76 24.86
N ASP A 340 -54.88 46.32 23.64
CA ASP A 340 -54.91 47.22 22.49
C ASP A 340 -56.35 47.27 21.98
N LYS A 341 -56.77 48.50 21.67
CA LYS A 341 -58.12 48.89 21.32
C LYS A 341 -58.35 48.76 19.81
N GLN A 342 -59.60 48.46 19.50
CA GLN A 342 -60.43 48.98 18.40
C GLN A 342 -60.63 48.15 17.11
N LEU A 343 -61.94 47.86 16.95
CA LEU A 343 -62.76 47.83 15.75
C LEU A 343 -62.66 46.57 14.88
N ILE A 344 -63.72 45.78 14.88
CA ILE A 344 -64.65 45.60 13.73
C ILE A 344 -65.86 44.76 14.20
N ASN A 345 -67.06 45.28 13.93
CA ASN A 345 -68.34 44.56 14.04
C ASN A 345 -68.37 43.39 13.05
N GLY A 346 -68.86 42.22 13.47
CA GLY A 346 -69.02 41.08 12.58
C GLY A 346 -69.75 39.92 13.25
N SER A 347 -71.04 39.87 12.98
CA SER A 347 -72.07 38.96 13.45
C SER A 347 -72.00 37.51 12.93
N LEU A 348 -72.48 36.59 13.79
CA LEU A 348 -73.31 35.39 13.52
C LEU A 348 -72.73 34.10 12.90
N GLY A 349 -73.17 32.97 13.50
CA GLY A 349 -73.12 31.56 13.05
C GLY A 349 -72.30 30.67 14.00
N ILE A 350 -72.83 30.02 15.04
CA ILE A 350 -73.76 28.85 15.07
C ILE A 350 -73.36 27.84 13.97
N ILE A 351 -72.87 26.63 14.25
CA ILE A 351 -73.65 25.43 14.62
C ILE A 351 -72.68 24.26 14.95
N ASP A 352 -73.06 23.48 15.99
CA ASP A 352 -72.79 22.06 16.35
C ASP A 352 -71.34 21.54 16.48
N ASN A 353 -70.83 21.04 17.61
CA ASN A 353 -71.36 20.33 18.79
C ASN A 353 -71.79 18.86 18.58
N LYS A 354 -70.93 17.99 19.12
CA LYS A 354 -71.20 16.64 19.69
C LYS A 354 -71.36 15.46 18.74
N ASN A 355 -70.45 14.48 18.87
CA ASN A 355 -70.67 13.26 19.68
C ASN A 355 -69.33 12.50 19.77
N TYR A 356 -68.68 12.43 20.93
CA TYR A 356 -68.87 11.49 22.05
C TYR A 356 -68.64 10.01 21.73
N SER A 357 -67.67 9.46 22.49
CA SER A 357 -67.56 8.08 23.00
C SER A 357 -67.31 6.98 21.96
N SER A 358 -66.51 5.93 22.16
CA SER A 358 -65.93 5.29 23.35
C SER A 358 -64.96 4.22 22.78
N ILE A 359 -63.71 4.09 23.27
CA ILE A 359 -63.31 3.07 24.28
C ILE A 359 -63.50 1.63 23.72
N VAL A 360 -62.45 0.93 23.23
CA VAL A 360 -61.53 -0.03 23.94
C VAL A 360 -61.53 -1.41 23.20
N PRO A 361 -60.54 -2.33 23.33
CA PRO A 361 -59.41 -2.43 22.41
C PRO A 361 -59.18 -3.90 21.91
N ARG A 362 -57.98 -4.15 21.35
CA ARG A 362 -57.28 -5.46 21.26
C ARG A 362 -57.95 -6.58 20.44
N LYS A 363 -57.33 -6.90 19.30
CA LYS A 363 -56.29 -7.94 19.23
C LYS A 363 -55.35 -7.66 18.07
#